data_AF-A0A101I0E6-F1
#
_entry.id   AF-A0A101I0E6-F1
#
_cell.length_a   1.000
_cell.length_b   1.000
_cell.length_c   1.000
_cell.angle_alpha   90.00
_cell.angle_beta   90.00
_cell.angle_gamma   90.00
#
_symmetry.space_group_name_H-M   'P 1'
#
loop_
_entity.id
_entity.type
_entity.pdbx_description
1 polymer ?
#
loop_
_entity_poly.entity_id
_entity_poly.type
_entity_poly.pdbx_seq_one_letter_code
_entity_poly.pdbx_strand_id
1 'polypeptide(L)'
;MLKQIDLFKEIAPIVLHHHENYDGTGYPNRLRGEEIPLGSRIIAVVEDFTNILYNNKNIENSLPDKEVLNKFFSFTGKKYDPKVIKALKEII
;
A
#
# COMPACT_ATOMS: atom_id res chain seq x y z
N MET A 1 -1.79 -10.48 18.46
CA MET A 1 -0.41 -10.82 18.82
C MET A 1 0.42 -9.56 19.08
N LEU A 2 0.68 -8.69 18.09
CA LEU A 2 1.57 -7.51 18.27
C LEU A 2 1.14 -6.54 19.37
N LYS A 3 -0.17 -6.24 19.50
CA LYS A 3 -0.69 -5.32 20.53
C LYS A 3 -0.43 -5.74 21.98
N GLN A 4 -0.03 -7.00 22.21
CA GLN A 4 0.26 -7.55 23.53
C GLN A 4 1.72 -7.35 23.95
N ILE A 5 2.57 -6.85 23.04
CA ILE A 5 3.97 -6.55 23.29
C ILE A 5 4.07 -5.02 23.33
N ASP A 6 4.42 -4.46 24.49
CA ASP A 6 4.42 -3.01 24.71
C ASP A 6 5.27 -2.25 23.68
N LEU A 7 6.41 -2.82 23.28
CA LEU A 7 7.29 -2.27 22.25
C LEU A 7 6.56 -2.01 20.91
N PHE A 8 5.55 -2.80 20.57
CA PHE A 8 4.88 -2.74 19.27
C PHE A 8 3.49 -2.10 19.33
N LYS A 9 3.09 -1.57 20.48
CA LYS A 9 1.73 -1.05 20.69
C LYS A 9 1.34 0.03 19.69
N GLU A 10 2.28 0.91 19.34
CA GLU A 10 2.06 2.01 18.39
C GLU A 10 2.06 1.55 16.92
N ILE A 11 2.84 0.52 16.57
CA ILE A 11 2.90 -0.01 15.20
C ILE A 11 1.82 -1.06 14.92
N ALA A 12 1.24 -1.67 15.96
CA ALA A 12 0.26 -2.73 15.81
C ALA A 12 -0.95 -2.32 14.95
N PRO A 13 -1.52 -1.09 15.06
CA PRO A 13 -2.57 -0.64 14.15
C PRO A 13 -2.09 -0.54 12.70
N ILE A 14 -0.86 -0.10 12.47
CA ILE A 14 -0.29 0.02 11.12
C ILE A 14 -0.25 -1.36 10.45
N VAL A 15 0.28 -2.36 11.16
CA VAL A 15 0.35 -3.74 10.68
C VAL A 15 -1.03 -4.39 10.62
N LEU A 16 -1.98 -4.03 11.48
CA LEU A 16 -3.31 -4.61 11.43
C LEU A 16 -4.09 -4.18 10.17
N HIS A 17 -3.94 -2.92 9.75
CA HIS A 17 -4.79 -2.30 8.74
C HIS A 17 -4.14 -2.15 7.36
N HIS A 18 -2.94 -2.71 7.11
CA HIS A 18 -2.28 -2.58 5.80
C HIS A 18 -3.00 -3.30 4.64
N HIS A 19 -3.96 -4.19 4.93
CA HIS A 19 -4.83 -4.81 3.93
C HIS A 19 -6.20 -4.11 3.77
N GLU A 20 -6.40 -2.96 4.44
CA GLU A 20 -7.56 -2.11 4.17
C GLU A 20 -7.41 -1.45 2.78
N ASN A 21 -8.52 -1.34 2.05
CA ASN A 21 -8.57 -0.61 0.79
C ASN A 21 -9.09 0.81 1.07
N TYR A 22 -8.54 1.80 0.37
CA TYR A 22 -8.93 3.21 0.54
C TYR A 22 -10.45 3.48 0.39
N ASP A 23 -11.17 2.69 -0.40
CA ASP A 23 -12.62 2.77 -0.60
C ASP A 23 -13.47 2.04 0.46
N GLY A 24 -12.84 1.34 1.41
CA GLY A 24 -13.52 0.57 2.46
C GLY A 24 -13.87 -0.88 2.08
N THR A 25 -13.46 -1.35 0.91
CA THR A 25 -13.70 -2.74 0.48
C THR A 25 -12.72 -3.76 1.07
N GLY A 26 -11.69 -3.29 1.78
CA GLY A 26 -10.64 -4.12 2.38
C GLY A 26 -11.04 -4.77 3.70
N TYR A 27 -10.04 -5.21 4.46
CA TYR A 27 -10.22 -5.91 5.72
C TYR A 27 -9.06 -5.58 6.67
N PRO A 28 -9.17 -5.84 8.00
CA PRO A 28 -10.24 -6.54 8.71
C PRO A 28 -11.45 -5.70 9.11
N ASN A 29 -11.31 -4.38 9.20
CA ASN A 29 -12.30 -3.48 9.78
C ASN A 29 -13.08 -2.67 8.74
N ARG A 30 -12.71 -2.73 7.45
CA ARG A 30 -13.35 -1.99 6.35
C ARG A 30 -13.28 -0.48 6.56
N LEU A 31 -12.16 -0.01 7.08
CA LEU A 31 -11.89 1.41 7.27
C LEU A 31 -11.82 2.11 5.92
N ARG A 32 -12.26 3.37 5.84
CA ARG A 32 -12.30 4.11 4.58
C ARG A 32 -11.44 5.38 4.63
N GLY A 33 -10.73 5.64 3.54
CA GLY A 33 -9.97 6.87 3.37
C GLY A 33 -8.92 7.08 4.47
N GLU A 34 -9.02 8.22 5.16
CA GLU A 34 -8.06 8.62 6.19
C GLU A 34 -8.31 7.97 7.56
N GLU A 35 -9.39 7.20 7.73
CA GLU A 35 -9.58 6.33 8.91
C GLU A 35 -8.51 5.24 8.96
N ILE A 36 -7.95 4.87 7.80
CA ILE A 36 -6.83 3.94 7.69
C ILE A 36 -5.55 4.67 8.16
N PRO A 37 -4.77 4.11 9.10
CA PRO A 37 -3.50 4.70 9.51
C PRO A 37 -2.60 5.03 8.32
N LEU A 38 -1.92 6.17 8.35
CA LEU A 38 -1.06 6.60 7.24
C LEU A 38 0.00 5.54 6.90
N GLY A 39 0.62 4.94 7.92
CA GLY A 39 1.58 3.84 7.73
C GLY A 39 0.98 2.65 6.97
N SER A 40 -0.27 2.29 7.25
CA SER A 40 -0.97 1.21 6.55
C SER A 40 -1.20 1.55 5.08
N ARG A 41 -1.61 2.78 4.78
CA ARG A 41 -1.80 3.27 3.40
C ARG A 41 -0.49 3.27 2.60
N ILE A 42 0.63 3.61 3.26
CA ILE A 42 1.97 3.56 2.65
C ILE A 42 2.38 2.10 2.38
N ILE A 43 2.25 1.21 3.38
CA ILE A 43 2.61 -0.20 3.23
C ILE A 43 1.81 -0.85 2.10
N ALA A 44 0.50 -0.61 2.01
CA ALA A 44 -0.35 -1.17 0.96
C ALA A 44 0.12 -0.81 -0.46
N VAL A 45 0.62 0.41 -0.68
CA VAL A 45 1.18 0.85 -1.96
C VAL A 45 2.54 0.19 -2.21
N VAL A 46 3.42 0.21 -1.21
CA VAL A 46 4.79 -0.31 -1.34
C VAL A 46 4.80 -1.82 -1.54
N GLU A 47 3.95 -2.56 -0.83
CA GLU A 47 3.83 -4.01 -0.93
C GLU A 47 3.49 -4.44 -2.36
N ASP A 48 2.40 -3.90 -2.92
CA ASP A 48 1.99 -4.22 -4.30
C ASP A 48 3.02 -3.74 -5.33
N PHE A 49 3.60 -2.55 -5.18
CA PHE A 49 4.62 -2.04 -6.10
C PHE A 49 5.90 -2.90 -6.09
N THR A 50 6.36 -3.28 -4.89
CA THR A 50 7.50 -4.18 -4.68
C THR A 50 7.23 -5.54 -5.31
N ASN A 51 6.04 -6.10 -5.11
CA ASN A 51 5.63 -7.34 -5.76
C ASN A 51 5.66 -7.24 -7.28
N ILE A 52 5.26 -6.11 -7.87
CA ILE A 52 5.36 -5.89 -9.32
C ILE A 52 6.83 -5.87 -9.78
N LEU A 53 7.71 -5.18 -9.04
CA LEU A 53 9.13 -5.09 -9.38
C LEU A 53 9.81 -6.47 -9.35
N TYR A 54 9.61 -7.24 -8.27
CA TYR A 54 10.33 -8.50 -8.07
C TYR A 54 9.71 -9.72 -8.76
N ASN A 55 8.43 -9.70 -9.13
CA ASN A 55 7.84 -10.77 -9.93
C ASN A 55 8.18 -10.68 -11.43
N ASN A 56 8.66 -9.53 -11.89
CA ASN A 56 9.29 -9.41 -13.21
C ASN A 56 10.71 -10.00 -13.14
N LYS A 57 10.81 -11.32 -13.37
CA LYS A 57 12.03 -12.15 -13.30
C LYS A 57 13.26 -11.64 -14.08
N ASN A 58 13.14 -10.54 -14.84
CA ASN A 58 14.12 -10.18 -15.87
C ASN A 58 14.88 -8.88 -15.66
N ILE A 59 14.62 -8.05 -14.65
CA ILE A 59 15.37 -6.78 -14.57
C ILE A 59 15.67 -6.39 -13.13
N GLU A 60 16.86 -6.79 -12.66
CA GLU A 60 17.58 -6.01 -11.66
C GLU A 60 17.71 -4.59 -12.24
N ASN A 61 16.91 -3.65 -11.73
CA ASN A 61 17.02 -2.20 -11.95
C ASN A 61 16.23 -1.54 -13.10
N SER A 62 15.08 -2.07 -13.53
CA SER A 62 14.16 -1.25 -14.35
C SER A 62 12.78 -1.11 -13.73
N LEU A 63 12.17 0.04 -14.00
CA LEU A 63 10.76 0.25 -13.74
C LEU A 63 9.92 -0.77 -14.52
N PRO A 64 8.72 -1.11 -14.02
CA PRO A 64 7.76 -1.93 -14.75
C PRO A 64 7.32 -1.25 -16.04
N ASP A 65 6.88 -2.05 -17.01
CA ASP A 65 6.31 -1.52 -18.24
C ASP A 65 5.13 -0.58 -17.97
N LYS A 66 4.97 0.42 -18.84
CA LYS A 66 3.97 1.49 -18.72
C LYS A 66 2.54 0.94 -18.54
N GLU A 67 2.20 -0.18 -19.17
CA GLU A 67 0.90 -0.82 -19.02
C GLU A 67 0.67 -1.32 -17.59
N VAL A 68 1.68 -1.94 -16.99
CA VAL A 68 1.64 -2.42 -15.60
C VAL A 68 1.51 -1.26 -14.63
N LEU A 69 2.28 -0.19 -14.84
CA LEU A 69 2.18 1.04 -14.06
C LEU A 69 0.81 1.71 -14.19
N ASN A 70 0.26 1.79 -15.40
CA ASN A 70 -1.08 2.34 -15.63
C ASN A 70 -2.15 1.53 -14.90
N LYS A 71 -2.06 0.19 -14.95
CA LYS A 71 -2.97 -0.69 -14.21
C LYS A 71 -2.84 -0.48 -12.71
N PHE A 72 -1.61 -0.42 -12.18
CA PHE A 72 -1.36 -0.13 -10.77
C PHE A 72 -1.97 1.21 -10.35
N PHE A 73 -1.71 2.29 -11.10
CA PHE A 73 -2.25 3.61 -10.81
C PHE A 73 -3.78 3.71 -11.00
N SER A 74 -4.40 2.83 -11.78
CA SER A 74 -5.87 2.81 -11.95
C SER A 74 -6.64 2.50 -10.66
N PHE A 75 -5.97 1.92 -9.66
CA PHE A 75 -6.55 1.65 -8.34
C PHE A 75 -6.48 2.83 -7.36
N THR A 76 -6.00 3.99 -7.81
CA THR A 76 -5.99 5.23 -7.00
C THR A 76 -7.42 5.60 -6.56
N GLY A 77 -7.61 5.87 -5.27
CA GLY A 77 -8.90 6.17 -4.66
C GLY A 77 -9.80 4.95 -4.43
N LYS A 78 -9.39 3.76 -4.92
CA LYS A 78 -10.05 2.47 -4.65
C LYS A 78 -9.25 1.65 -3.64
N LYS A 79 -8.15 1.06 -4.08
CA LYS A 79 -7.21 0.36 -3.19
C LYS A 79 -6.27 1.34 -2.50
N TYR A 80 -5.76 2.32 -3.24
CA TYR A 80 -4.67 3.17 -2.78
C TYR A 80 -5.10 4.58 -2.44
N ASP A 81 -4.45 5.16 -1.44
CA ASP A 81 -4.56 6.57 -1.13
C ASP A 81 -4.01 7.45 -2.27
N PRO A 82 -4.80 8.39 -2.81
CA PRO A 82 -4.33 9.35 -3.81
C PRO A 82 -3.08 10.14 -3.41
N LYS A 83 -2.92 10.49 -2.12
CA LYS A 83 -1.75 11.23 -1.63
C LYS A 83 -0.47 10.38 -1.70
N VAL A 84 -0.58 9.10 -1.33
CA VAL A 84 0.56 8.16 -1.38
C VAL A 84 0.94 7.85 -2.82
N ILE A 85 -0.04 7.63 -3.71
CA ILE A 85 0.24 7.44 -5.14
C ILE A 85 0.89 8.67 -5.75
N LYS A 86 0.44 9.87 -5.39
CA LYS A 86 1.06 11.11 -5.84
C LYS A 86 2.53 11.17 -5.42
N ALA A 87 2.82 10.91 -4.15
CA ALA A 87 4.20 10.91 -3.65
C ALA A 87 5.08 9.86 -4.36
N LEU A 88 4.57 8.66 -4.62
CA LEU A 88 5.31 7.64 -5.38
C LEU A 88 5.65 8.11 -6.81
N LYS A 89 4.71 8.76 -7.50
CA LYS A 89 4.93 9.30 -8.85
C LYS A 89 5.96 10.43 -8.93
N GLU A 90 6.29 11.06 -7.80
CA GLU A 90 7.31 12.12 -7.76
C GLU A 90 8.73 11.55 -7.70
N ILE A 91 8.89 10.25 -7.41
CA ILE A 91 10.20 9.61 -7.20
C ILE A 91 10.51 8.46 -8.18
N ILE A 92 9.59 8.11 -9.08
CA ILE A 92 9.78 7.08 -10.11
C ILE A 92 9.63 7.64 -11.53
#